data_AF-A0A2J5P788-F1
#
_entry.id   AF-A0A2J5P788-F1
#
_cell.length_a   1.000
_cell.length_b   1.000
_cell.length_c   1.000
_cell.angle_alpha   90.00
_cell.angle_beta   90.00
_cell.angle_gamma   90.00
#
_symmetry.space_group_name_H-M   'P 1'
#
loop_
_entity.id
_entity.type
_entity.pdbx_description
1 polymer ?
#
loop_
_entity_poly.entity_id
_entity_poly.type
_entity_poly.pdbx_seq_one_letter_code
_entity_poly.pdbx_strand_id
1 'polypeptide(L)'
;PDDGFLDLSDEVYRLVLKVKIAINNWNGQNDTLPEILDNALTGSGIRMAIVDNQDMSISIWILPDPTVVISEIDRMILDSAVNKGPFIALPPGYIPSRYDLNPIDQVNAELWWAIQNGYMTVKAAGVKVREIQMPSNGGYSFFGFDVDNEYISGFDSGNWGEDL
;
A
#
# COMPACT_ATOMS: atom_id res chain seq x y z
N PRO A 1 5.91 -11.77 -30.77
CA PRO A 1 5.01 -10.67 -30.36
C PRO A 1 3.71 -11.29 -29.90
N ASP A 2 3.67 -11.61 -28.62
CA ASP A 2 2.48 -12.16 -27.97
C ASP A 2 1.79 -10.95 -27.36
N ASP A 3 0.75 -10.46 -28.03
CA ASP A 3 -0.07 -9.34 -27.55
C ASP A 3 -0.67 -9.76 -26.20
N GLY A 4 0.03 -9.40 -25.13
CA GLY A 4 -0.25 -9.75 -23.74
C GLY A 4 -1.52 -9.07 -23.24
N PHE A 5 -2.67 -9.58 -23.66
CA PHE A 5 -3.94 -9.37 -22.97
C PHE A 5 -3.90 -10.20 -21.68
N LEU A 6 -3.54 -9.56 -20.58
CA LEU A 6 -3.91 -10.05 -19.25
C LEU A 6 -5.38 -9.65 -19.05
N ASP A 7 -6.28 -10.62 -19.14
CA ASP A 7 -7.64 -10.44 -18.64
C ASP A 7 -7.54 -10.23 -17.14
N LEU A 8 -7.78 -8.99 -16.70
CA LEU A 8 -7.89 -8.69 -15.29
C LEU A 8 -9.13 -9.42 -14.75
N SER A 9 -8.97 -10.09 -13.62
CA SER A 9 -10.12 -10.57 -12.85
C SER A 9 -11.07 -9.40 -12.54
N ASP A 10 -12.37 -9.68 -12.48
CA ASP A 10 -13.40 -8.67 -12.20
C ASP A 10 -13.10 -7.86 -10.93
N GLU A 11 -12.44 -8.47 -9.96
CA GLU A 11 -12.02 -7.83 -8.72
C GLU A 11 -10.93 -6.78 -8.97
N VAL A 12 -9.84 -7.15 -9.63
CA VAL A 12 -8.73 -6.24 -9.94
C VAL A 12 -9.17 -5.15 -10.92
N TYR A 13 -9.97 -5.50 -11.92
CA TYR A 13 -10.55 -4.54 -12.85
C TYR A 13 -11.38 -3.47 -12.13
N ARG A 14 -12.25 -3.88 -11.19
CA ARG A 14 -13.06 -2.96 -10.39
C ARG A 14 -12.19 -2.07 -9.50
N LEU A 15 -11.14 -2.62 -8.89
CA LEU A 15 -10.18 -1.88 -8.09
C LEU A 15 -9.49 -0.79 -8.93
N VAL A 16 -8.95 -1.15 -10.09
CA VAL A 16 -8.30 -0.21 -11.02
C VAL A 16 -9.26 0.91 -11.44
N LEU A 17 -10.53 0.60 -11.70
CA LEU A 17 -11.53 1.61 -12.02
C LEU A 17 -11.80 2.55 -10.83
N LYS A 18 -11.94 2.03 -9.61
CA LYS A 18 -12.12 2.85 -8.40
C LYS A 18 -10.96 3.82 -8.22
N VAL A 19 -9.72 3.31 -8.33
CA VAL A 19 -8.50 4.12 -8.21
C VAL A 19 -8.46 5.20 -9.29
N LYS A 20 -8.75 4.87 -10.55
CA LYS A 20 -8.82 5.87 -11.63
C LYS A 20 -9.87 6.95 -11.38
N ILE A 21 -11.05 6.59 -10.90
CA ILE A 21 -12.11 7.56 -10.59
C ILE A 21 -11.65 8.48 -9.44
N ALA A 22 -11.07 7.89 -8.39
CA ALA A 22 -10.54 8.59 -7.23
C ALA A 22 -9.47 9.62 -7.64
N ILE A 23 -8.49 9.19 -8.44
CA ILE A 23 -7.44 10.03 -9.02
C ILE A 23 -8.01 11.15 -9.90
N ASN A 24 -8.97 10.85 -10.77
CA ASN A 24 -9.55 11.86 -11.67
C ASN A 24 -10.42 12.89 -10.92
N ASN A 25 -10.94 12.53 -9.74
CA ASN A 25 -11.71 13.43 -8.89
C ASN A 25 -10.81 14.25 -7.95
N TRP A 26 -9.50 13.98 -7.93
CA TRP A 26 -8.56 14.71 -7.09
C TRP A 26 -8.42 16.16 -7.57
N ASN A 27 -8.48 17.09 -6.61
CA ASN A 27 -8.48 18.52 -6.85
C ASN A 27 -7.07 19.14 -6.95
N GLY A 28 -6.02 18.32 -6.88
CA GLY A 28 -4.63 18.78 -6.95
C GLY A 28 -4.02 19.24 -5.61
N GLN A 29 -4.75 19.10 -4.49
CA GLN A 29 -4.21 19.43 -3.17
C GLN A 29 -3.56 18.20 -2.52
N ASN A 30 -2.33 18.35 -2.03
CA ASN A 30 -1.59 17.22 -1.43
C ASN A 30 -2.31 16.62 -0.21
N ASP A 31 -3.01 17.43 0.60
CA ASP A 31 -3.67 16.97 1.82
C ASP A 31 -4.88 16.05 1.58
N THR A 32 -5.51 16.13 0.39
CA THR A 32 -6.72 15.35 0.08
C THR A 32 -6.42 14.01 -0.60
N LEU A 33 -5.21 13.85 -1.12
CA LEU A 33 -4.82 12.70 -1.92
C LEU A 33 -4.68 11.39 -1.12
N PRO A 34 -4.09 11.38 0.10
CA PRO A 34 -3.98 10.16 0.90
C PRO A 34 -5.35 9.53 1.16
N GLU A 35 -6.32 10.30 1.67
CA GLU A 35 -7.66 9.79 1.97
C GLU A 35 -8.37 9.22 0.74
N ILE A 36 -8.20 9.87 -0.42
CA ILE A 36 -8.79 9.41 -1.69
C ILE A 36 -8.18 8.07 -2.12
N LEU A 37 -6.86 7.91 -1.99
CA LEU A 37 -6.16 6.68 -2.36
C LEU A 37 -6.41 5.54 -1.36
N ASP A 38 -6.41 5.81 -0.07
CA ASP A 38 -6.69 4.82 0.98
C ASP A 38 -8.10 4.23 0.83
N ASN A 39 -9.10 5.08 0.58
CA ASN A 39 -10.46 4.64 0.29
C ASN A 39 -10.55 3.80 -0.99
N ALA A 40 -9.78 4.16 -2.03
CA ALA A 40 -9.80 3.42 -3.29
C ALA A 40 -9.08 2.07 -3.19
N LEU A 41 -8.02 1.98 -2.38
CA LEU A 41 -7.16 0.81 -2.21
C LEU A 41 -7.53 -0.07 -1.01
N THR A 42 -8.57 0.29 -0.25
CA THR A 42 -9.06 -0.52 0.88
C THR A 42 -9.28 -1.98 0.46
N GLY A 43 -8.65 -2.91 1.17
CA GLY A 43 -8.75 -4.35 0.91
C GLY A 43 -7.90 -4.87 -0.25
N SER A 44 -7.13 -4.01 -0.92
CA SER A 44 -6.17 -4.43 -1.98
C SER A 44 -4.88 -5.03 -1.43
N GLY A 45 -4.63 -4.88 -0.13
CA GLY A 45 -3.39 -5.28 0.53
C GLY A 45 -2.22 -4.31 0.34
N ILE A 46 -2.44 -3.21 -0.39
CA ILE A 46 -1.46 -2.13 -0.58
C ILE A 46 -2.04 -0.77 -0.22
N ARG A 47 -1.15 0.15 0.11
CA ARG A 47 -1.39 1.59 0.24
C ARG A 47 -0.48 2.33 -0.72
N MET A 48 -0.91 3.51 -1.14
CA MET A 48 -0.17 4.33 -2.08
C MET A 48 -0.01 5.74 -1.53
N ALA A 49 1.21 6.26 -1.56
CA ALA A 49 1.51 7.65 -1.26
C ALA A 49 2.17 8.32 -2.46
N ILE A 50 1.98 9.62 -2.62
CA ILE A 50 2.61 10.40 -3.68
C ILE A 50 3.46 11.47 -3.04
N VAL A 51 4.71 11.51 -3.45
CA VAL A 51 5.71 12.44 -2.95
C VAL A 51 6.03 13.43 -4.07
N ASP A 52 5.76 14.71 -3.81
CA ASP A 52 6.14 15.80 -4.70
C ASP A 52 7.61 16.17 -4.46
N ASN A 53 8.44 15.98 -5.48
CA ASN A 53 9.88 16.24 -5.42
C ASN A 53 10.22 17.73 -5.60
N GLN A 54 9.24 18.62 -5.78
CA GLN A 54 9.40 20.07 -6.00
C GLN A 54 10.23 20.43 -7.25
N ASP A 55 10.48 19.48 -8.16
CA ASP A 55 11.27 19.65 -9.39
C ASP A 55 10.43 19.37 -10.66
N MET A 56 9.10 19.54 -10.56
CA MET A 56 8.10 19.10 -11.54
C MET A 56 8.10 17.58 -11.79
N SER A 57 8.57 16.81 -10.80
CA SER A 57 8.38 15.37 -10.76
C SER A 57 7.71 14.91 -9.47
N ILE A 58 7.07 13.76 -9.54
CA ILE A 58 6.52 13.04 -8.39
C ILE A 58 7.13 11.64 -8.31
N SER A 59 7.30 11.17 -7.09
CA SER A 59 7.60 9.76 -6.79
C SER A 59 6.33 9.11 -6.25
N ILE A 60 6.05 7.88 -6.70
CA ILE A 60 4.92 7.10 -6.21
C ILE A 60 5.47 6.05 -5.26
N TRP A 61 4.92 5.99 -4.07
CA TRP A 61 5.28 5.04 -3.04
C TRP A 61 4.19 4.00 -2.90
N ILE A 62 4.59 2.73 -2.90
CA ILE A 62 3.71 1.58 -2.77
C ILE A 62 4.15 0.78 -1.56
N LEU A 63 3.27 0.69 -0.58
CA LEU A 63 3.56 0.03 0.68
C LEU A 63 2.55 -1.08 0.91
N PRO A 64 2.95 -2.19 1.54
CA PRO A 64 1.99 -3.16 2.01
C PRO A 64 1.09 -2.56 3.08
N ASP A 65 -0.18 -2.97 3.08
CA ASP A 65 -1.09 -2.65 4.17
C ASP A 65 -0.71 -3.49 5.40
N PRO A 66 -0.36 -2.87 6.55
CA PRO A 66 0.07 -3.57 7.75
C PRO A 66 -1.02 -4.44 8.38
N THR A 67 -2.28 -4.27 7.98
CA THR A 67 -3.39 -5.14 8.39
C THR A 67 -3.34 -6.52 7.74
N VAL A 68 -2.61 -6.67 6.62
CA VAL A 68 -2.46 -7.94 5.89
C VAL A 68 -1.70 -8.98 6.74
N VAL A 69 -0.71 -8.55 7.52
CA VAL A 69 0.14 -9.47 8.29
C VAL A 69 -0.26 -9.58 9.73
N ILE A 70 -0.87 -8.56 10.33
CA ILE A 70 -1.40 -8.67 11.69
C ILE A 70 -2.84 -8.18 11.69
N SER A 71 -3.75 -9.15 11.74
CA SER A 71 -5.18 -8.88 11.91
C SER A 71 -5.43 -8.10 13.21
N GLU A 72 -6.49 -7.28 13.24
CA GLU A 72 -6.89 -6.54 14.45
C GLU A 72 -7.11 -7.49 15.65
N ILE A 73 -7.68 -8.67 15.38
CA ILE A 73 -7.89 -9.73 16.38
C ILE A 73 -6.55 -10.18 16.99
N ASP A 74 -5.52 -10.38 16.18
CA ASP A 74 -4.19 -10.79 16.67
C ASP A 74 -3.52 -9.70 17.50
N ARG A 75 -3.70 -8.43 17.12
CA ARG A 75 -3.22 -7.31 17.95
C ARG A 75 -3.87 -7.30 19.32
N MET A 76 -5.18 -7.52 19.39
CA MET A 76 -5.91 -7.59 20.67
C MET A 76 -5.47 -8.80 21.51
N ILE A 77 -5.25 -9.96 20.88
CA ILE A 77 -4.78 -11.16 21.56
C ILE A 77 -3.38 -10.93 22.14
N LEU A 78 -2.48 -10.35 21.35
CA LEU A 78 -1.12 -10.03 21.78
C LEU A 78 -1.12 -8.99 22.92
N ASP A 79 -1.89 -7.91 22.78
CA ASP A 79 -2.01 -6.89 23.82
C ASP A 79 -2.50 -7.49 25.14
N SER A 80 -3.55 -8.31 25.08
CA SER A 80 -4.06 -9.01 26.25
C SER A 80 -3.02 -9.96 26.87
N ALA A 81 -2.29 -10.72 26.04
CA ALA A 81 -1.25 -11.63 26.52
C ALA A 81 -0.07 -10.89 27.19
N VAL A 82 0.35 -9.76 26.63
CA VAL A 82 1.48 -8.96 27.13
C VAL A 82 1.09 -8.20 28.40
N ASN A 83 -0.09 -7.61 28.42
CA ASN A 83 -0.56 -6.74 29.50
C ASN A 83 -1.37 -7.46 30.58
N LYS A 84 -1.42 -8.80 30.56
CA LYS A 84 -2.21 -9.64 31.49
C LYS A 84 -3.70 -9.30 31.47
N GLY A 85 -4.22 -8.97 30.29
CA GLY A 85 -5.62 -8.73 30.03
C GLY A 85 -6.48 -10.00 30.08
N PRO A 86 -7.79 -9.87 29.84
CA PRO A 86 -8.70 -11.01 29.81
C PRO A 86 -8.43 -11.91 28.60
N PHE A 87 -8.60 -13.22 28.77
CA PHE A 87 -8.51 -14.17 27.64
C PHE A 87 -9.52 -13.78 26.55
N ILE A 88 -9.01 -13.65 25.33
CA ILE A 88 -9.83 -13.40 24.14
C ILE A 88 -10.12 -14.73 23.46
N ALA A 89 -11.39 -15.11 23.41
CA ALA A 89 -11.82 -16.30 22.67
C ALA A 89 -11.73 -16.05 21.16
N LEU A 90 -11.09 -16.99 20.44
CA LEU A 90 -10.99 -16.91 18.99
C LEU A 90 -12.39 -16.99 18.35
N PRO A 91 -12.75 -16.05 17.46
CA PRO A 91 -14.04 -16.10 16.78
C PRO A 91 -14.11 -17.28 15.81
N PRO A 92 -15.33 -17.80 15.50
CA PRO A 92 -15.49 -18.84 14.50
C PRO A 92 -14.92 -18.42 13.15
N GLY A 93 -14.09 -19.28 12.53
CA GLY A 93 -13.46 -19.01 11.24
C GLY A 93 -12.18 -18.16 11.32
N TYR A 94 -11.64 -17.91 12.52
CA TYR A 94 -10.35 -17.25 12.69
C TYR A 94 -9.23 -18.01 11.95
N ILE A 95 -8.49 -17.26 11.13
CA ILE A 95 -7.30 -17.72 10.42
C ILE A 95 -6.11 -16.99 11.06
N PRO A 96 -5.11 -17.72 11.60
CA PRO A 96 -3.93 -17.09 12.18
C PRO A 96 -3.14 -16.26 11.17
N SER A 97 -2.67 -15.09 11.62
CA SER A 97 -1.72 -14.28 10.87
C SER A 97 -0.43 -15.05 10.52
N ARG A 98 0.07 -14.85 9.30
CA ARG A 98 1.28 -15.49 8.77
C ARG A 98 2.45 -14.49 8.80
N TYR A 99 3.19 -14.51 9.91
CA TYR A 99 4.34 -13.63 10.14
C TYR A 99 5.58 -13.98 9.30
N ASP A 100 5.57 -15.14 8.65
CA ASP A 100 6.62 -15.63 7.76
C ASP A 100 6.45 -15.15 6.31
N LEU A 101 5.31 -14.55 5.98
CA LEU A 101 5.03 -14.03 4.65
C LEU A 101 5.43 -12.57 4.55
N ASN A 102 6.06 -12.24 3.44
CA ASN A 102 6.20 -10.86 3.04
C ASN A 102 4.82 -10.39 2.50
N PRO A 103 4.21 -9.34 3.07
CA PRO A 103 2.89 -8.88 2.62
C PRO A 103 2.86 -8.46 1.15
N ILE A 104 4.00 -8.05 0.59
CA ILE A 104 4.10 -7.73 -0.84
C ILE A 104 3.85 -8.95 -1.74
N ASP A 105 4.15 -10.16 -1.24
CA ASP A 105 3.93 -11.42 -1.95
C ASP A 105 2.45 -11.82 -1.97
N GLN A 106 1.62 -11.21 -1.11
CA GLN A 106 0.17 -11.44 -1.09
C GLN A 106 -0.60 -10.59 -2.09
N VAL A 107 0.07 -9.59 -2.68
CA VAL A 107 -0.53 -8.71 -3.67
C VAL A 107 -0.70 -9.47 -4.98
N ASN A 108 -1.90 -9.42 -5.55
CA ASN A 108 -2.23 -10.12 -6.79
C ASN A 108 -1.30 -9.67 -7.94
N ALA A 109 -0.74 -10.62 -8.71
CA ALA A 109 0.11 -10.35 -9.87
C ALA A 109 -0.55 -9.45 -10.92
N GLU A 110 -1.88 -9.52 -11.07
CA GLU A 110 -2.65 -8.64 -11.94
C GLU A 110 -2.62 -7.17 -11.47
N LEU A 111 -2.64 -6.97 -10.15
CA LEU A 111 -2.54 -5.64 -9.55
C LEU A 111 -1.13 -5.08 -9.72
N TRP A 112 -0.10 -5.91 -9.54
CA TRP A 112 1.29 -5.55 -9.88
C TRP A 112 1.44 -5.09 -11.32
N TRP A 113 0.87 -5.85 -12.25
CA TRP A 113 0.89 -5.49 -13.65
C TRP A 113 0.18 -4.15 -13.90
N ALA A 114 -0.97 -3.90 -13.27
CA ALA A 114 -1.71 -2.65 -13.43
C ALA A 114 -0.91 -1.43 -12.94
N ILE A 115 -0.15 -1.59 -11.86
CA ILE A 115 0.74 -0.56 -11.31
C ILE A 115 1.88 -0.28 -12.28
N GLN A 116 2.63 -1.32 -12.68
CA GLN A 116 3.80 -1.21 -13.54
C GLN A 116 3.46 -0.62 -14.91
N ASN A 117 2.26 -0.88 -15.43
CA ASN A 117 1.79 -0.31 -16.70
C ASN A 117 1.17 1.10 -16.56
N GLY A 118 1.19 1.68 -15.36
CA GLY A 118 0.72 3.05 -15.13
C GLY A 118 -0.80 3.21 -15.10
N TYR A 119 -1.56 2.13 -14.92
CA TYR A 119 -3.02 2.22 -14.85
C TYR A 119 -3.53 2.80 -13.53
N MET A 120 -2.67 2.84 -12.50
CA MET A 120 -2.97 3.38 -11.17
C MET A 120 -2.16 4.64 -10.82
N THR A 121 -1.50 5.26 -11.80
CA THR A 121 -0.69 6.45 -11.56
C THR A 121 -1.51 7.72 -11.67
N VAL A 122 -1.28 8.68 -10.77
CA VAL A 122 -1.86 10.03 -10.89
C VAL A 122 -1.36 10.73 -12.15
N LYS A 123 -2.27 11.37 -12.89
CA LYS A 123 -1.90 12.28 -13.98
C LYS A 123 -2.07 13.71 -13.50
N ALA A 124 -1.11 14.21 -12.73
CA ALA A 124 -0.97 15.64 -12.54
C ALA A 124 -0.53 16.25 -13.89
N ALA A 125 -1.35 17.14 -14.46
CA ALA A 125 -1.08 17.72 -15.77
C ALA A 125 0.27 18.47 -15.76
N GLY A 126 1.23 18.04 -16.59
CA GLY A 126 2.54 18.67 -16.72
C GLY A 126 3.62 18.22 -15.73
N VAL A 127 3.33 17.24 -14.85
CA VAL A 127 4.29 16.68 -13.88
C VAL A 127 4.71 15.28 -14.31
N LYS A 128 6.01 14.99 -14.26
CA LYS A 128 6.56 13.67 -14.64
C LYS A 128 6.54 12.71 -13.45
N VAL A 129 6.10 11.47 -13.64
CA VAL A 129 6.39 10.39 -12.68
C VAL A 129 7.87 10.01 -12.82
N ARG A 130 8.65 10.21 -11.75
CA ARG A 130 10.10 9.95 -11.73
C ARG A 130 10.38 8.48 -11.50
N GLU A 131 9.78 7.92 -10.47
CA GLU A 131 10.01 6.56 -9.98
C GLU A 131 8.77 6.04 -9.25
N ILE A 132 8.63 4.73 -9.21
CA ILE A 132 7.68 4.02 -8.36
C ILE A 132 8.51 3.15 -7.43
N GLN A 133 8.40 3.39 -6.13
CA GLN A 133 9.24 2.75 -5.12
C GLN A 133 8.40 1.93 -4.15
N MET A 134 9.00 0.85 -3.67
CA MET A 134 8.51 0.04 -2.57
C MET A 134 9.56 -0.09 -1.47
N PRO A 135 9.15 -0.30 -0.20
CA PRO A 135 10.07 -0.66 0.87
C PRO A 135 10.79 -1.98 0.58
N SER A 136 12.11 -2.01 0.77
CA SER A 136 12.94 -3.22 0.64
C SER A 136 12.40 -4.35 1.51
N ASN A 137 12.48 -5.60 1.02
CA ASN A 137 11.98 -6.80 1.69
C ASN A 137 10.49 -6.71 2.10
N GLY A 138 9.71 -5.86 1.43
CA GLY A 138 8.30 -5.59 1.71
C GLY A 138 8.02 -5.15 3.15
N GLY A 139 8.89 -4.28 3.67
CA GLY A 139 8.63 -3.54 4.89
C GLY A 139 7.40 -2.61 4.79
N TYR A 140 6.90 -2.13 5.93
CA TYR A 140 5.64 -1.35 5.99
C TYR A 140 5.82 0.16 5.86
N SER A 141 7.06 0.65 5.96
CA SER A 141 7.40 2.07 5.93
C SER A 141 8.80 2.30 5.36
N PHE A 142 8.99 3.46 4.73
CA PHE A 142 10.29 3.94 4.27
C PHE A 142 11.11 4.52 5.42
N PHE A 143 12.42 4.47 5.30
CA PHE A 143 13.33 5.10 6.24
C PHE A 143 13.32 6.62 6.07
N GLY A 144 13.18 7.35 7.18
CA GLY A 144 13.30 8.81 7.22
C GLY A 144 13.96 9.31 8.49
N PHE A 145 14.65 10.44 8.37
CA PHE A 145 15.23 11.14 9.51
C PHE A 145 14.22 12.15 10.07
N ASP A 146 14.04 12.13 11.40
CA ASP A 146 13.24 13.11 12.13
C ASP A 146 11.78 13.25 11.65
N VAL A 147 11.28 12.20 11.00
CA VAL A 147 9.90 12.09 10.51
C VAL A 147 9.38 10.71 10.89
N ASP A 148 8.22 10.68 11.54
CA ASP A 148 7.52 9.46 11.93
C ASP A 148 6.04 9.59 11.59
N ASN A 149 5.57 8.79 10.64
CA ASN A 149 4.19 8.75 10.17
C ASN A 149 3.83 7.38 9.59
N GLU A 150 2.65 7.25 9.00
CA GLU A 150 2.14 5.99 8.44
C GLU A 150 3.03 5.38 7.34
N TYR A 151 3.80 6.20 6.62
CA TYR A 151 4.64 5.80 5.50
C TYR A 151 6.13 5.84 5.81
N ILE A 152 6.56 6.57 6.85
CA ILE A 152 7.97 6.85 7.16
C ILE A 152 8.24 6.50 8.62
N SER A 153 9.32 5.75 8.85
CA SER A 153 9.81 5.43 10.19
C SER A 153 11.31 5.64 10.30
N GLY A 154 11.79 5.85 11.53
CA GLY A 154 13.20 6.05 11.83
C GLY A 154 14.03 4.77 11.82
N PHE A 155 15.14 4.82 12.56
CA PHE A 155 16.08 3.70 12.71
C PHE A 155 15.39 2.39 13.13
N ASP A 156 15.95 1.27 12.68
CA ASP A 156 15.54 -0.11 12.97
C ASP A 156 14.14 -0.53 12.48
N SER A 157 13.29 0.42 12.10
CA SER A 157 11.91 0.17 11.63
C SER A 157 11.69 0.55 10.17
N GLY A 158 12.31 1.64 9.72
CA GLY A 158 12.22 2.12 8.34
C GLY A 158 13.07 1.29 7.37
N ASN A 159 12.60 1.20 6.13
CA ASN A 159 13.22 0.39 5.07
C ASN A 159 13.70 1.29 3.92
N TRP A 160 14.72 0.85 3.20
CA TRP A 160 15.19 1.57 2.01
C TRP A 160 14.20 1.40 0.87
N GLY A 161 14.09 2.40 0.00
CA GLY A 161 13.27 2.30 -1.20
C GLY A 161 13.98 1.53 -2.31
N GLU A 162 13.24 0.65 -2.96
CA GLU A 162 13.66 -0.08 -4.16
C GLU A 162 12.69 0.21 -5.30
N ASP A 163 13.20 0.35 -6.52
CA ASP A 163 12.39 0.61 -7.71
C ASP A 163 11.61 -0.65 -8.13
N LEU A 164 10.39 -0.43 -8.62
CA LEU A 164 9.48 -1.45 -9.15
C LEU A 164 9.68 -1.80 -10.63
#